data_AF-A0A922ZMW8-F1
#
_entry.id   AF-A0A922ZMW8-F1
#
_cell.length_a   1.000
_cell.length_b   1.000
_cell.length_c   1.000
_cell.angle_alpha   90.00
_cell.angle_beta   90.00
_cell.angle_gamma   90.00
#
_symmetry.space_group_name_H-M   'P 1'
#
loop_
_entity.id
_entity.type
_entity.pdbx_description
1 polymer ?
#
loop_
_entity_poly.entity_id
_entity_poly.type
_entity_poly.pdbx_seq_one_letter_code
_entity_poly.pdbx_strand_id
1 'polypeptide(L)' 'AVETERRIVEEISRNEGKPEAALPKIVEGRVGAFFKQVALLEQDYARDNKLTVATVLKDAGLTVTGFARFKVGA' A
#
# COMPACT_ATOMS: atom_id res chain seq x y z
N ALA A 1 1.36 12.72 -0.96
CA ALA A 1 0.60 11.53 -0.47
C ALA A 1 1.54 10.55 0.20
N VAL A 2 2.35 9.79 -0.53
CA VAL A 2 3.28 8.79 0.04
C VAL A 2 4.30 9.43 1.01
N GLU A 3 4.91 10.55 0.62
CA GLU A 3 5.90 11.24 1.45
C GLU A 3 5.28 11.89 2.71
N THR A 4 4.05 12.38 2.56
CA THR A 4 3.24 12.91 3.67
C THR A 4 2.89 11.82 4.67
N GLU A 5 2.43 10.66 4.19
CA GLU A 5 2.09 9.50 5.01
C GLU A 5 3.33 8.97 5.73
N ARG A 6 4.46 8.87 5.02
CA ARG A 6 5.74 8.46 5.60
C ARG A 6 6.17 9.38 6.75
N ARG A 7 6.04 10.70 6.56
CA ARG A 7 6.37 11.69 7.59
C ARG A 7 5.46 11.60 8.81
N ILE A 8 4.16 11.46 8.60
CA ILE A 8 3.17 11.29 9.69
C ILE A 8 3.49 10.03 10.50
N VAL A 9 3.75 8.91 9.83
CA VAL A 9 4.05 7.64 10.48
C VAL A 9 5.36 7.70 11.26
N GLU A 10 6.38 8.36 10.72
CA GLU A 10 7.66 8.55 11.39
C GLU A 10 7.51 9.41 12.64
N GLU A 11 6.75 10.51 12.55
CA GLU A 11 6.50 11.43 13.66
C GLU A 11 5.70 10.76 14.79
N ILE A 12 4.65 9.99 14.45
CA ILE A 12 3.89 9.18 15.41
C ILE A 12 4.81 8.17 16.11
N SER A 13 5.60 7.44 15.32
CA SER A 13 6.43 6.36 15.86
C SER A 13 7.57 6.89 16.74
N ARG A 14 8.11 8.08 16.42
CA ARG A 14 9.12 8.80 17.22
C ARG A 14 8.52 9.33 18.52
N ASN A 15 7.32 9.90 18.47
CA ASN A 15 6.59 10.37 19.65
C ASN A 15 6.17 9.24 20.60
N GLU A 16 5.95 8.02 20.08
CA GLU A 16 5.68 6.82 20.88
C GLU A 16 6.92 6.24 21.59
N GLY A 17 8.10 6.85 21.45
CA GLY A 17 9.33 6.43 22.15
C GLY A 17 9.87 5.08 21.71
N LYS A 18 9.55 4.64 20.50
CA LYS A 18 9.99 3.35 19.97
C LYS A 18 11.48 3.39 19.60
N PRO A 19 12.22 2.27 19.73
CA PRO A 19 13.64 2.23 19.45
C PRO A 19 13.94 2.74 18.03
N GLU A 20 14.88 3.67 17.88
CA GLU A 20 15.21 4.27 16.58
C GLU A 20 15.62 3.23 15.54
N ALA A 21 16.27 2.14 15.96
CA ALA A 21 16.63 1.03 15.08
C ALA A 21 15.40 0.29 14.49
N ALA A 22 14.25 0.33 15.16
CA ALA A 22 13.01 -0.31 14.72
C ALA A 22 12.07 0.63 13.97
N LEU A 23 12.26 1.95 14.09
CA LEU A 23 11.46 2.98 13.39
C LEU A 23 11.38 2.74 11.87
N PRO A 24 12.49 2.49 11.15
CA PRO A 24 12.44 2.29 9.69
C PRO A 24 11.55 1.12 9.31
N LYS A 25 11.63 0.00 10.06
CA LYS A 25 10.85 -1.21 9.80
C LYS A 25 9.36 -1.01 10.07
N ILE A 26 9.01 -0.19 11.07
CA ILE A 26 7.62 0.15 11.40
C ILE A 26 7.04 1.08 10.34
N VAL A 27 7.80 2.09 9.93
CA VAL A 27 7.40 3.02 8.87
C VAL A 27 7.20 2.27 7.57
N GLU A 28 8.14 1.39 7.19
CA GLU A 28 8.05 0.57 5.99
C GLU A 28 6.85 -0.37 6.00
N GLY A 29 6.56 -1.02 7.14
CA GLY A 29 5.38 -1.87 7.28
C GLY A 29 4.06 -1.11 7.13
N ARG A 30 3.95 0.09 7.71
CA ARG A 30 2.76 0.95 7.59
C ARG A 30 2.60 1.55 6.20
N VAL A 31 3.68 1.98 5.57
CA VAL A 31 3.69 2.46 4.19
C VAL A 31 3.31 1.32 3.24
N GLY A 32 3.81 0.11 3.47
CA GLY A 32 3.40 -1.09 2.74
C GLY A 32 1.89 -1.37 2.87
N ALA A 33 1.35 -1.28 4.08
CA ALA A 33 -0.09 -1.42 4.31
C ALA A 33 -0.91 -0.33 3.60
N PHE A 34 -0.41 0.91 3.57
CA PHE A 34 -1.03 1.99 2.81
C PHE A 34 -1.06 1.68 1.31
N PHE A 35 0.06 1.22 0.74
CA PHE A 35 0.11 0.83 -0.68
C PHE A 35 -0.89 -0.29 -1.01
N LYS A 36 -1.04 -1.29 -0.15
CA LYS A 36 -2.07 -2.33 -0.32
C LYS A 36 -3.50 -1.79 -0.34
N GLN A 37 -3.76 -0.61 0.21
CA GLN A 37 -5.09 0.01 0.20
C GLN A 37 -5.30 0.92 -1.02
N VAL A 38 -4.27 1.66 -1.44
CA VAL A 38 -4.42 2.73 -2.44
C VAL A 38 -3.87 2.40 -3.83
N ALA A 39 -2.94 1.45 -3.94
CA ALA A 39 -2.29 1.10 -5.20
C ALA A 39 -2.87 -0.20 -5.76
N LEU A 40 -3.52 -0.12 -6.92
CA LEU A 40 -4.20 -1.26 -7.56
C LEU A 40 -3.29 -2.49 -7.72
N LEU A 41 -2.02 -2.29 -8.10
CA LEU A 41 -1.08 -3.38 -8.34
C LEU A 41 -0.66 -4.12 -7.06
N GLU A 42 -0.63 -3.41 -5.93
CA GLU A 42 -0.24 -3.94 -4.62
C GLU A 42 -1.43 -4.53 -3.84
N GLN A 43 -2.65 -4.36 -4.35
CA GLN A 43 -3.86 -4.93 -3.76
C GLN A 43 -3.90 -6.45 -3.94
N ASP A 44 -4.47 -7.11 -2.94
CA ASP A 44 -4.82 -8.53 -3.02
C ASP A 44 -5.89 -8.72 -4.11
N TYR A 45 -5.77 -9.80 -4.88
CA TYR A 45 -6.69 -10.08 -5.97
C TYR A 45 -8.03 -10.58 -5.40
N ALA A 46 -9.12 -9.88 -5.70
CA ALA A 46 -10.43 -10.12 -5.10
C ALA A 46 -10.99 -11.55 -5.25
N ARG A 47 -10.51 -12.34 -6.23
CA ARG A 47 -10.90 -13.76 -6.40
C ARG A 47 -9.96 -14.73 -5.70
N ASP A 48 -8.71 -14.34 -5.45
CA ASP A 48 -7.72 -15.13 -4.72
C ASP A 48 -6.78 -14.20 -3.96
N ASN A 49 -7.06 -14.01 -2.67
CA ASN A 49 -6.29 -13.13 -1.80
C ASN A 49 -4.85 -13.63 -1.53
N LYS A 50 -4.45 -14.79 -2.07
CA LYS A 50 -3.05 -15.26 -2.04
C LYS A 50 -2.18 -14.58 -3.10
N LEU A 51 -2.81 -14.01 -4.14
CA LEU A 51 -2.14 -13.35 -5.24
C LEU A 51 -2.41 -11.85 -5.17
N THR A 52 -1.45 -11.05 -5.62
CA THR A 52 -1.67 -9.62 -5.87
C THR A 52 -2.19 -9.41 -7.29
N VAL A 53 -2.86 -8.29 -7.52
CA VAL A 53 -3.31 -7.90 -8.86
C VAL A 53 -2.11 -7.82 -9.83
N ALA A 54 -0.95 -7.34 -9.38
CA ALA A 54 0.27 -7.33 -10.19
C ALA A 54 0.70 -8.73 -10.67
N THR A 55 0.67 -9.73 -9.78
CA THR A 55 1.03 -11.12 -10.12
C THR A 55 0.07 -11.68 -11.15
N VAL A 56 -1.24 -11.48 -10.96
CA VAL A 56 -2.26 -11.96 -11.91
C VAL A 56 -2.10 -11.33 -13.29
N LEU A 57 -1.80 -10.04 -13.36
CA LEU A 57 -1.55 -9.34 -14.62
C LEU A 57 -0.29 -9.84 -15.32
N LYS A 58 0.79 -10.06 -14.55
CA LYS A 58 2.05 -10.58 -15.06
C LYS A 58 1.90 -11.98 -15.64
N ASP A 59 1.20 -12.87 -14.92
CA ASP A 59 0.96 -14.24 -15.36
C ASP A 59 0.08 -14.28 -16.63
N ALA A 60 -0.80 -13.29 -16.80
CA ALA A 60 -1.60 -13.10 -18.00
C ALA A 60 -0.87 -12.37 -19.15
N GLY A 61 0.35 -11.85 -18.92
CA GLY A 61 1.08 -11.04 -19.90
C GLY A 61 0.43 -9.68 -20.20
N LEU A 62 -0.35 -9.14 -19.25
CA LEU A 62 -1.13 -7.92 -19.41
C LEU A 62 -0.53 -6.76 -18.60
N THR A 63 -0.75 -5.54 -19.09
CA THR A 63 -0.39 -4.30 -18.37
C THR A 63 -1.63 -3.42 -18.22
N VAL A 64 -1.93 -2.98 -17.00
CA VAL A 64 -3.00 -2.01 -16.76
C VAL A 64 -2.48 -0.61 -17.07
N THR A 65 -3.14 0.07 -18.00
CA THR A 65 -2.81 1.45 -18.39
C THR A 65 -3.64 2.49 -17.64
N GLY A 66 -4.79 2.10 -17.09
CA GLY A 66 -5.65 2.98 -16.29
C GLY A 66 -6.91 2.26 -15.82
N PHE A 67 -7.53 2.81 -14.78
CA PHE A 67 -8.85 2.37 -14.30
C PHE A 67 -9.63 3.57 -13.76
N ALA A 68 -10.95 3.49 -13.79
CA ALA A 68 -11.84 4.44 -13.15
C ALA A 68 -12.83 3.68 -12.27
N ARG A 69 -13.00 4.15 -11.04
CA ARG A 69 -13.99 3.60 -10.09
C ARG A 69 -15.02 4.67 -9.79
N PHE A 70 -16.26 4.40 -10.17
CA PHE A 70 -17.40 5.23 -9.81
C PHE A 70 -18.14 4.62 -8.61
N LYS A 71 -18.54 5.45 -7.66
CA LYS A 71 -19.42 5.08 -6.56
C LYS A 71 -20.51 6.14 -6.47
N VAL A 72 -21.77 5.71 -6.57
CA VAL A 72 -22.92 6.63 -6.51
C VAL A 72 -22.97 7.27 -5.11
N GLY A 73 -22.97 8.61 -5.06
CA GLY A 73 -23.10 9.38 -3.82
C GLY A 73 -21.85 9.47 -2.94
N ALA A 74 -20.66 9.23 -3.49
CA ALA A 74 -19.38 9.44 -2.79
C ALA A 74 -18.90 10.89 -2.89
#